data_AF-A0A950WE37-F1
#
_entry.id   AF-A0A950WE37-F1
#
_cell.length_a   1.000
_cell.length_b   1.000
_cell.length_c   1.000
_cell.angle_alpha   90.00
_cell.angle_beta   90.00
_cell.angle_gamma   90.00
#
_symmetry.space_group_name_H-M   'P 1'
#
loop_
_entity.id
_entity.type
_entity.pdbx_description
1 polymer ?
#
loop_
_entity_poly.entity_id
_entity_poly.type
_entity_poly.pdbx_seq_one_letter_code
_entity_poly.pdbx_strand_id
1 'polypeptide(L)'
;MSNSAPQTEPEELDNVQPGYLGPTPPRGKPPQKGERLWVERPTQLLHAVSMLKQARIIAIDAEFTQVRSRTQNNTVSSVPRLALLQLAIDHHCFVVDTLRLNDLSPLVSIVENPEIVVLLHGAGADMRVMGERGLNVVHYYDLEATCRSIFGQHESSLAAMLQRAFNIHLDKSLQRTDWTRRPLPPAMISYAARDAEVTLALYYWLAEHYPEILKLHENTGNLEPVAPWIEPFLRGTSTLSAEMAIAEAQAQGIIHNKAQVHADCRAALATLTHPMRRSRLLRLIADLSLTQLAPDILPLLQASTSDERAGSTRALGRLLVKSAREPIRALLQDPVHDVRKAAQTALSNLSDKAPRQQRAIPTKSSDGSRSWVVESANQPSSDENGWKARLRSMMDS
;
A
#
# COMPACT_ATOMS: atom_id res chain seq x y z
N MET A 1 43.89 -33.17 17.23
CA MET A 1 43.93 -32.24 16.07
C MET A 1 42.76 -32.66 15.19
N SER A 2 41.54 -32.13 15.33
CA SER A 2 41.10 -30.73 15.08
C SER A 2 41.50 -30.30 13.66
N ASN A 3 40.63 -29.87 12.76
CA ASN A 3 39.21 -29.52 12.88
C ASN A 3 38.57 -29.63 11.49
N SER A 4 37.41 -30.23 11.41
CA SER A 4 36.48 -30.18 10.28
C SER A 4 35.89 -28.77 10.18
N ALA A 5 36.07 -28.09 9.05
CA ALA A 5 35.34 -26.88 8.72
C ALA A 5 34.27 -27.23 7.68
N PRO A 6 32.97 -26.98 7.94
CA PRO A 6 31.93 -27.28 6.98
C PRO A 6 31.97 -26.25 5.84
N GLN A 7 32.02 -26.74 4.61
CA GLN A 7 31.70 -25.97 3.42
C GLN A 7 30.21 -25.58 3.51
N THR A 8 29.93 -24.31 3.78
CA THR A 8 28.60 -23.75 3.58
C THR A 8 28.55 -23.25 2.14
N GLU A 9 27.86 -24.01 1.30
CA GLU A 9 27.48 -23.57 -0.04
C GLU A 9 26.67 -22.27 0.06
N PRO A 10 26.79 -21.36 -0.93
CA PRO A 10 25.90 -20.21 -1.00
C PRO A 10 24.50 -20.72 -1.33
N GLU A 11 23.66 -20.89 -0.31
CA GLU A 11 22.24 -21.22 -0.47
C GLU A 11 21.59 -20.32 -1.53
N GLU A 12 20.88 -20.98 -2.43
CA GLU A 12 20.06 -20.46 -3.52
C GLU A 12 19.18 -19.27 -3.07
N LEU A 13 19.70 -18.04 -3.20
CA LEU A 13 18.97 -16.82 -2.84
C LEU A 13 17.90 -16.40 -3.87
N ASP A 14 17.75 -17.14 -4.97
CA ASP A 14 16.88 -16.77 -6.10
C ASP A 14 15.57 -17.60 -6.21
N ASN A 15 15.32 -18.56 -5.32
CA ASN A 15 14.18 -19.50 -5.44
C ASN A 15 12.95 -19.17 -4.57
N VAL A 16 12.77 -17.93 -4.14
CA VAL A 16 11.55 -17.58 -3.39
C VAL A 16 10.38 -17.43 -4.35
N GLN A 17 9.48 -18.42 -4.35
CA GLN A 17 8.22 -18.33 -5.09
C GLN A 17 7.49 -17.02 -4.76
N PRO A 18 6.98 -16.30 -5.77
CA PRO A 18 6.17 -15.11 -5.54
C PRO A 18 4.83 -15.49 -4.88
N GLY A 19 4.32 -14.61 -4.01
CA GLY A 19 3.00 -14.76 -3.39
C GLY A 19 2.95 -15.39 -1.99
N TYR A 20 1.71 -15.58 -1.54
CA TYR A 20 1.28 -16.19 -0.29
C TYR A 20 1.11 -17.70 -0.43
N LEU A 21 1.85 -18.44 0.40
CA LEU A 21 1.84 -19.91 0.40
C LEU A 21 1.15 -20.48 1.65
N GLY A 22 0.56 -19.62 2.48
CA GLY A 22 -0.16 -20.05 3.68
C GLY A 22 -1.55 -20.63 3.38
N PRO A 23 -2.23 -21.14 4.41
CA PRO A 23 -3.59 -21.64 4.26
C PRO A 23 -4.53 -20.51 3.84
N THR A 24 -5.40 -20.82 2.87
CA THR A 24 -6.49 -19.94 2.44
C THR A 24 -7.82 -20.58 2.85
N PRO A 25 -8.73 -19.83 3.49
CA PRO A 25 -10.06 -20.30 3.85
C PRO A 25 -10.86 -20.80 2.64
N PRO A 26 -11.93 -21.57 2.89
CA PRO A 26 -12.88 -21.94 1.84
C PRO A 26 -13.43 -20.72 1.10
N ARG A 27 -13.89 -20.98 -0.12
CA ARG A 27 -14.47 -19.94 -0.96
C ARG A 27 -15.80 -19.47 -0.39
N GLY A 28 -16.02 -18.16 -0.41
CA GLY A 28 -17.28 -17.54 -0.06
C GLY A 28 -18.34 -17.73 -1.14
N LYS A 29 -19.57 -17.32 -0.84
CA LYS A 29 -20.62 -17.21 -1.86
C LYS A 29 -20.32 -16.02 -2.77
N PRO A 30 -20.48 -16.16 -4.10
CA PRO A 30 -20.32 -15.04 -5.01
C PRO A 30 -21.32 -13.92 -4.66
N PRO A 31 -21.01 -12.65 -5.00
CA PRO A 31 -21.92 -11.54 -4.74
C PRO A 31 -23.28 -11.83 -5.37
N GLN A 32 -24.35 -11.68 -4.60
CA GLN A 32 -25.70 -11.84 -5.13
C GLN A 32 -25.98 -10.74 -6.16
N LYS A 33 -26.78 -11.05 -7.18
CA LYS A 33 -27.21 -10.05 -8.16
C LYS A 33 -28.22 -9.11 -7.49
N GLY A 34 -27.87 -7.84 -7.40
CA GLY A 34 -28.76 -6.77 -6.95
C GLY A 34 -29.36 -5.96 -8.11
N GLU A 35 -30.28 -5.06 -7.77
CA GLU A 35 -30.76 -4.04 -8.70
C GLU A 35 -29.69 -2.95 -8.89
N ARG A 36 -29.47 -2.55 -10.14
CA ARG A 36 -28.53 -1.48 -10.49
C ARG A 36 -29.30 -0.25 -10.94
N LEU A 37 -29.09 0.86 -10.26
CA LEU A 37 -29.85 2.10 -10.45
C LEU A 37 -28.93 3.19 -11.01
N TRP A 38 -29.24 3.67 -12.21
CA TRP A 38 -28.56 4.81 -12.81
C TRP A 38 -29.10 6.12 -12.24
N VAL A 39 -28.22 6.93 -11.65
CA VAL A 39 -28.57 8.15 -10.91
C VAL A 39 -27.99 9.36 -11.63
N GLU A 40 -28.83 10.10 -12.35
CA GLU A 40 -28.42 11.27 -13.14
C GLU A 40 -29.29 12.52 -12.90
N ARG A 41 -30.32 12.41 -12.05
CA ARG A 41 -31.20 13.52 -11.66
C ARG A 41 -31.18 13.73 -10.14
N PRO A 42 -31.34 14.96 -9.65
CA PRO A 42 -31.35 15.25 -8.21
C PRO A 42 -32.38 14.41 -7.42
N THR A 43 -33.57 14.18 -7.98
CA THR A 43 -34.60 13.35 -7.32
C THR A 43 -34.18 11.89 -7.17
N GLN A 44 -33.45 11.34 -8.14
CA GLN A 44 -32.88 9.99 -8.05
C GLN A 44 -31.77 9.93 -7.00
N LEU A 45 -30.95 10.99 -6.90
CA LEU A 45 -29.90 11.07 -5.89
C LEU A 45 -30.48 11.09 -4.47
N LEU A 46 -31.53 11.89 -4.25
CA LEU A 46 -32.22 11.94 -2.96
C LEU A 46 -32.85 10.58 -2.60
N HIS A 47 -33.44 9.89 -3.58
CA HIS A 47 -33.95 8.54 -3.37
C HIS A 47 -32.84 7.55 -3.00
N ALA A 48 -31.71 7.57 -3.73
CA ALA A 48 -30.55 6.75 -3.43
C ALA A 48 -30.04 7.00 -2.00
N VAL A 49 -29.87 8.26 -1.61
CA VAL A 49 -29.46 8.65 -0.25
C VAL A 49 -30.43 8.13 0.81
N SER A 50 -31.74 8.17 0.55
CA SER A 50 -32.74 7.62 1.49
C SER A 50 -32.57 6.11 1.73
N MET A 51 -32.16 5.36 0.71
CA MET A 51 -31.90 3.92 0.85
C MET A 51 -30.54 3.67 1.50
N LEU A 52 -29.50 4.38 1.08
CA LEU A 52 -28.14 4.28 1.63
C LEU A 52 -28.11 4.56 3.13
N LYS A 53 -28.91 5.51 3.63
CA LYS A 53 -29.02 5.81 5.07
C LYS A 53 -29.53 4.65 5.94
N GLN A 54 -30.18 3.65 5.33
CA GLN A 54 -30.67 2.47 6.05
C GLN A 54 -29.57 1.41 6.20
N ALA A 55 -28.50 1.50 5.43
CA ALA A 55 -27.37 0.58 5.49
C ALA A 55 -26.33 1.06 6.53
N ARG A 56 -25.73 0.10 7.23
CA ARG A 56 -24.59 0.36 8.13
C ARG A 56 -23.25 0.32 7.42
N ILE A 57 -23.19 -0.36 6.27
CA ILE A 57 -21.98 -0.61 5.49
C ILE A 57 -22.31 -0.33 4.03
N ILE A 58 -21.44 0.42 3.36
CA ILE A 58 -21.60 0.81 1.95
C ILE A 58 -20.26 0.66 1.25
N ALA A 59 -20.21 -0.12 0.18
CA ALA A 59 -19.01 -0.17 -0.67
C ALA A 59 -19.06 0.95 -1.71
N ILE A 60 -17.94 1.65 -1.87
CA ILE A 60 -17.78 2.75 -2.82
C ILE A 60 -16.60 2.47 -3.75
N ASP A 61 -16.82 2.75 -5.02
CA ASP A 61 -15.78 2.82 -6.05
C ASP A 61 -15.96 4.12 -6.86
N ALA A 62 -14.90 4.58 -7.51
CA ALA A 62 -14.91 5.83 -8.27
C ALA A 62 -14.20 5.68 -9.61
N GLU A 63 -14.87 6.10 -10.69
CA GLU A 63 -14.24 6.23 -11.99
C GLU A 63 -13.92 7.69 -12.27
N PHE A 64 -12.70 7.97 -12.71
CA PHE A 64 -12.23 9.32 -13.00
C PHE A 64 -11.54 9.41 -14.36
N THR A 65 -11.61 10.59 -14.95
CA THR A 65 -10.95 10.91 -16.22
C THR A 65 -9.80 11.89 -16.00
N GLN A 66 -8.82 11.89 -16.89
CA GLN A 66 -7.75 12.88 -16.89
C GLN A 66 -8.18 14.14 -17.63
N VAL A 67 -8.30 15.26 -16.93
CA VAL A 67 -8.59 16.56 -17.54
C VAL A 67 -7.32 17.39 -17.61
N ARG A 68 -6.96 17.84 -18.81
CA ARG A 68 -5.86 18.78 -19.02
C ARG A 68 -6.26 20.16 -18.54
N SER A 69 -5.55 20.69 -17.55
CA SER A 69 -5.67 22.05 -17.05
C SER A 69 -4.39 22.83 -17.35
N ARG A 70 -4.51 24.02 -17.92
CA ARG A 70 -3.39 24.97 -18.09
C ARG A 70 -3.18 25.71 -16.78
N THR A 71 -2.02 25.54 -16.16
CA THR A 71 -1.63 26.41 -15.04
C THR A 71 -1.18 27.78 -15.57
N GLN A 72 -1.11 28.78 -14.68
CA GLN A 72 -0.63 30.13 -15.01
C GLN A 72 0.78 30.15 -15.64
N ASN A 73 1.59 29.09 -15.46
CA ASN A 73 2.97 28.99 -15.98
C ASN A 73 3.07 28.21 -17.30
N ASN A 74 2.00 28.10 -18.10
CA ASN A 74 1.98 27.32 -19.35
C ASN A 74 2.25 25.81 -19.18
N THR A 75 2.33 25.28 -17.95
CA THR A 75 2.41 23.84 -17.73
C THR A 75 1.02 23.22 -17.82
N VAL A 76 0.88 22.20 -18.66
CA VAL A 76 -0.33 21.39 -18.73
C VAL A 76 -0.26 20.38 -17.59
N SER A 77 -1.08 20.58 -16.56
CA SER A 77 -1.27 19.60 -15.49
C SER A 77 -2.51 18.77 -15.80
N SER A 78 -2.41 17.44 -15.67
CA SER A 78 -3.56 16.56 -15.75
C SER A 78 -4.12 16.36 -14.34
N VAL A 79 -5.31 16.87 -14.08
CA VAL A 79 -6.01 16.67 -12.80
C VAL A 79 -7.09 15.61 -13.02
N PRO A 80 -7.14 14.55 -12.20
CA PRO A 80 -8.21 13.57 -12.29
C PRO A 80 -9.53 14.25 -11.90
N ARG A 81 -10.58 14.00 -12.68
CA ARG A 81 -11.94 14.49 -12.41
C ARG A 81 -12.86 13.31 -12.21
N LEU A 82 -13.57 13.28 -11.08
CA LEU A 82 -14.61 12.29 -10.80
C LEU A 82 -15.65 12.30 -11.93
N ALA A 83 -15.87 11.13 -12.54
CA ALA A 83 -16.76 10.94 -13.69
C ALA A 83 -17.96 10.02 -13.38
N LEU A 84 -17.76 9.05 -12.48
CA LEU A 84 -18.82 8.24 -11.88
C LEU A 84 -18.46 7.93 -10.43
N LEU A 85 -19.50 7.67 -9.63
CA LEU A 85 -19.35 7.15 -8.28
C LEU A 85 -20.33 5.99 -8.10
N GLN A 86 -19.86 4.84 -7.63
CA GLN A 86 -20.69 3.67 -7.39
C GLN A 86 -20.85 3.46 -5.90
N LEU A 87 -22.09 3.20 -5.46
CA LEU A 87 -22.40 2.94 -4.05
C LEU A 87 -23.22 1.65 -3.96
N ALA A 88 -22.63 0.60 -3.41
CA ALA A 88 -23.27 -0.70 -3.25
C ALA A 88 -23.64 -0.97 -1.79
N ILE A 89 -24.87 -1.46 -1.61
CA ILE A 89 -25.41 -2.02 -0.37
C ILE A 89 -25.99 -3.39 -0.70
N ASP A 90 -26.53 -4.08 0.30
CA ASP A 90 -27.18 -5.36 0.05
C ASP A 90 -28.32 -5.20 -0.98
N HIS A 91 -28.25 -6.02 -2.02
CA HIS A 91 -29.21 -6.10 -3.14
C HIS A 91 -29.35 -4.85 -4.02
N HIS A 92 -28.60 -3.76 -3.81
CA HIS A 92 -28.67 -2.56 -4.65
C HIS A 92 -27.30 -1.95 -4.92
N CYS A 93 -27.11 -1.44 -6.14
CA CYS A 93 -25.96 -0.63 -6.51
C CYS A 93 -26.41 0.63 -7.25
N PHE A 94 -26.02 1.80 -6.75
CA PHE A 94 -26.31 3.09 -7.35
C PHE A 94 -25.09 3.55 -8.14
N VAL A 95 -25.26 3.79 -9.44
CA VAL A 95 -24.22 4.34 -10.31
C VAL A 95 -24.55 5.80 -10.58
N VAL A 96 -23.82 6.70 -9.91
CA VAL A 96 -24.06 8.14 -9.90
C VAL A 96 -23.26 8.81 -11.00
N ASP A 97 -23.96 9.51 -11.90
CA ASP A 97 -23.35 10.34 -12.94
C ASP A 97 -22.90 11.68 -12.36
N THR A 98 -21.65 11.74 -11.90
CA THR A 98 -21.07 12.94 -11.28
C THR A 98 -20.72 14.03 -12.29
N LEU A 99 -20.79 13.76 -13.60
CA LEU A 99 -20.65 14.76 -14.65
C LEU A 99 -21.98 15.48 -14.94
N ARG A 100 -23.11 14.78 -14.81
CA ARG A 100 -24.45 15.37 -14.94
C ARG A 100 -24.94 16.03 -13.65
N LEU A 101 -24.58 15.47 -12.49
CA LEU A 101 -24.95 15.99 -11.19
C LEU A 101 -23.90 16.99 -10.68
N ASN A 102 -24.24 18.27 -10.76
CA ASN A 102 -23.37 19.34 -10.26
C ASN A 102 -23.27 19.34 -8.73
N ASP A 103 -24.41 19.07 -8.06
CA ASP A 103 -24.51 19.02 -6.61
C ASP A 103 -24.50 17.57 -6.11
N LEU A 104 -23.44 17.22 -5.38
CA LEU A 104 -23.27 15.93 -4.71
C LEU A 104 -23.44 16.05 -3.19
N SER A 105 -23.79 17.23 -2.66
CA SER A 105 -23.92 17.47 -1.22
C SER A 105 -24.88 16.51 -0.49
N PRO A 106 -25.93 15.92 -1.11
CA PRO A 106 -26.73 14.90 -0.41
C PRO A 106 -25.92 13.68 0.06
N LEU A 107 -24.84 13.33 -0.65
CA LEU A 107 -23.96 12.20 -0.30
C LEU A 107 -23.06 12.49 0.90
N VAL A 108 -22.89 13.74 1.32
CA VAL A 108 -22.15 14.10 2.54
C VAL A 108 -22.74 13.38 3.75
N SER A 109 -24.07 13.32 3.84
CA SER A 109 -24.78 12.61 4.92
C SER A 109 -24.57 11.08 4.94
N ILE A 110 -23.87 10.55 3.94
CA ILE A 110 -23.45 9.15 3.85
C ILE A 110 -21.98 9.02 4.22
N VAL A 111 -21.08 9.71 3.51
CA VAL A 111 -19.62 9.49 3.64
C VAL A 111 -18.99 10.16 4.87
N GLU A 112 -19.62 11.23 5.37
CA GLU A 112 -19.20 11.93 6.60
C GLU A 112 -19.98 11.47 7.84
N ASN A 113 -20.80 10.41 7.72
CA ASN A 113 -21.54 9.84 8.84
C ASN A 113 -20.68 8.79 9.56
N PRO A 114 -20.27 9.01 10.83
CA PRO A 114 -19.45 8.04 11.56
C PRO A 114 -20.17 6.73 11.87
N GLU A 115 -21.50 6.66 11.77
CA GLU A 115 -22.27 5.43 11.97
C GLU A 115 -22.33 4.53 10.72
N ILE A 116 -21.86 5.04 9.57
CA ILE A 116 -21.83 4.32 8.29
C ILE A 116 -20.38 3.99 7.96
N VAL A 117 -20.09 2.70 7.82
CA VAL A 117 -18.79 2.20 7.38
C VAL A 117 -18.73 2.25 5.85
N VAL A 118 -17.76 2.99 5.31
CA VAL A 118 -17.47 2.99 3.87
C VAL A 118 -16.39 1.95 3.54
N LEU A 119 -16.64 1.10 2.55
CA LEU A 119 -15.66 0.11 2.07
C LEU A 119 -15.07 0.59 0.75
N LEU A 120 -13.75 0.68 0.67
CA LEU A 120 -13.01 0.93 -0.56
C LEU A 120 -11.98 -0.18 -0.78
N HIS A 121 -11.45 -0.27 -2.00
CA HIS A 121 -10.38 -1.21 -2.32
C HIS A 121 -9.24 -0.49 -3.05
N GLY A 122 -8.23 -0.04 -2.31
CA GLY A 122 -7.17 0.84 -2.85
C GLY A 122 -7.59 2.30 -2.77
N ALA A 123 -8.01 2.74 -1.59
CA ALA A 123 -8.82 3.94 -1.36
C ALA A 123 -8.17 5.28 -1.79
N GLY A 124 -6.84 5.32 -1.92
CA GLY A 124 -6.10 6.58 -1.99
C GLY A 124 -6.47 7.50 -3.16
N ALA A 125 -6.73 6.94 -4.35
CA ALA A 125 -7.12 7.72 -5.51
C ALA A 125 -8.58 8.20 -5.40
N ASP A 126 -9.47 7.29 -4.98
CA ASP A 126 -10.91 7.54 -4.87
C ASP A 126 -11.20 8.61 -3.83
N MET A 127 -10.63 8.48 -2.62
CA MET A 127 -10.77 9.47 -1.55
C MET A 127 -10.27 10.85 -1.98
N ARG A 128 -9.20 10.92 -2.80
CA ARG A 128 -8.69 12.19 -3.31
C ARG A 128 -9.69 12.86 -4.26
N VAL A 129 -10.23 12.14 -5.24
CA VAL A 129 -11.18 12.71 -6.22
C VAL A 129 -12.55 13.00 -5.62
N MET A 130 -12.96 12.22 -4.61
CA MET A 130 -14.16 12.48 -3.81
C MET A 130 -13.99 13.74 -2.95
N GLY A 131 -12.85 13.90 -2.27
CA GLY A 131 -12.55 15.09 -1.46
C GLY A 131 -12.53 16.38 -2.28
N GLU A 132 -12.01 16.35 -3.51
CA GLU A 132 -12.08 17.48 -4.45
C GLU A 132 -13.52 17.90 -4.82
N ARG A 133 -14.50 17.01 -4.62
CA ARG A 133 -15.94 17.25 -4.81
C ARG A 133 -16.68 17.52 -3.50
N GLY A 134 -15.96 17.71 -2.39
CA GLY A 134 -16.53 18.00 -1.07
C GLY A 134 -17.09 16.76 -0.35
N LEU A 135 -16.61 15.56 -0.72
CA LEU A 135 -17.02 14.29 -0.10
C LEU A 135 -15.84 13.73 0.71
N ASN A 136 -15.87 13.90 2.03
CA ASN A 136 -14.82 13.39 2.91
C ASN A 136 -15.26 12.08 3.57
N VAL A 137 -14.52 11.00 3.37
CA VAL A 137 -14.83 9.72 4.03
C VAL A 137 -14.23 9.71 5.43
N VAL A 138 -15.05 9.57 6.47
CA VAL A 138 -14.60 9.66 7.88
C VAL A 138 -14.53 8.32 8.60
N HIS A 139 -15.32 7.33 8.16
CA HIS A 139 -15.33 5.98 8.71
C HIS A 139 -15.21 4.97 7.57
N TYR A 140 -14.08 4.27 7.47
CA TYR A 140 -13.85 3.36 6.35
C TYR A 140 -12.90 2.19 6.60
N TYR A 141 -12.97 1.22 5.68
CA TYR A 141 -11.92 0.23 5.46
C TYR A 141 -11.31 0.41 4.07
N ASP A 142 -9.98 0.30 3.98
CA ASP A 142 -9.29 -0.02 2.73
C ASP A 142 -9.03 -1.53 2.70
N LEU A 143 -9.85 -2.26 1.94
CA LEU A 143 -9.75 -3.72 1.87
C LEU A 143 -8.47 -4.18 1.18
N GLU A 144 -7.87 -3.36 0.29
CA GLU A 144 -6.58 -3.72 -0.31
C GLU A 144 -5.49 -3.76 0.77
N ALA A 145 -5.50 -2.80 1.70
CA ALA A 145 -4.58 -2.76 2.83
C ALA A 145 -4.76 -3.97 3.75
N THR A 146 -6.01 -4.35 4.02
CA THR A 146 -6.34 -5.56 4.78
C THR A 146 -5.80 -6.81 4.09
N CYS A 147 -6.08 -6.97 2.80
CA CYS A 147 -5.62 -8.12 2.02
C CYS A 147 -4.10 -8.17 1.93
N ARG A 148 -3.41 -7.02 1.81
CA ARG A 148 -1.95 -6.94 1.84
C ARG A 148 -1.37 -7.41 3.16
N SER A 149 -1.97 -7.02 4.29
CA SER A 149 -1.58 -7.50 5.63
C SER A 149 -1.71 -9.00 5.81
N ILE A 150 -2.57 -9.67 5.04
CA ILE A 150 -2.80 -11.12 5.13
C ILE A 150 -1.94 -11.88 4.10
N PHE A 151 -2.05 -11.49 2.82
CA PHE A 151 -1.54 -12.24 1.66
C PHE A 151 -0.34 -11.57 0.98
N GLY A 152 0.01 -10.34 1.34
CA GLY A 152 1.07 -9.57 0.70
C GLY A 152 0.62 -8.82 -0.57
N GLN A 153 1.52 -7.97 -1.07
CA GLN A 153 1.27 -6.99 -2.13
C GLN A 153 0.86 -7.63 -3.47
N HIS A 154 1.41 -8.80 -3.79
CA HIS A 154 1.11 -9.46 -5.06
C HIS A 154 -0.29 -10.07 -5.12
N GLU A 155 -0.91 -10.29 -3.96
CA GLU A 155 -2.22 -10.93 -3.84
C GLU A 155 -3.26 -10.03 -3.17
N SER A 156 -3.01 -8.72 -3.13
CA SER A 156 -3.92 -7.74 -2.53
C SER A 156 -4.92 -7.12 -3.49
N SER A 157 -4.70 -7.19 -4.81
CA SER A 157 -5.58 -6.53 -5.80
C SER A 157 -7.00 -7.12 -5.80
N LEU A 158 -8.01 -6.32 -6.18
CA LEU A 158 -9.41 -6.76 -6.19
C LEU A 158 -9.62 -8.00 -7.06
N ALA A 159 -9.00 -8.03 -8.24
CA ALA A 159 -9.05 -9.18 -9.14
C ALA A 159 -8.38 -10.43 -8.55
N ALA A 160 -7.25 -10.29 -7.85
CA ALA A 160 -6.58 -11.41 -7.18
C ALA A 160 -7.44 -11.95 -6.04
N MET A 161 -8.04 -11.05 -5.25
CA MET A 161 -8.91 -11.40 -4.14
C MET A 161 -10.22 -12.03 -4.59
N LEU A 162 -10.79 -11.59 -5.71
CA LEU A 162 -11.96 -12.24 -6.31
C LEU A 162 -11.66 -13.67 -6.78
N GLN A 163 -10.50 -13.86 -7.41
CA GLN A 163 -10.07 -15.18 -7.83
C GLN A 163 -9.82 -16.09 -6.62
N ARG A 164 -9.21 -15.56 -5.56
CA ARG A 164 -8.98 -16.28 -4.30
C ARG A 164 -10.28 -16.66 -3.60
N ALA A 165 -11.07 -15.66 -3.23
CA ALA A 165 -12.21 -15.78 -2.32
C ALA A 165 -13.43 -16.41 -3.00
N PHE A 166 -13.61 -16.19 -4.31
CA PHE A 166 -14.84 -16.58 -5.00
C PHE A 166 -14.61 -17.37 -6.30
N ASN A 167 -13.35 -17.55 -6.75
CA ASN A 167 -13.02 -18.13 -8.05
C ASN A 167 -13.62 -17.36 -9.24
N ILE A 168 -13.72 -16.05 -9.09
CA ILE A 168 -14.26 -15.14 -10.11
C ILE A 168 -13.10 -14.41 -10.76
N HIS A 169 -13.08 -14.44 -12.09
CA HIS A 169 -12.19 -13.59 -12.88
C HIS A 169 -12.89 -12.25 -13.10
N LEU A 170 -12.27 -11.17 -12.62
CA LEU A 170 -12.73 -9.82 -12.91
C LEU A 170 -12.28 -9.44 -14.32
N ASP A 171 -13.23 -9.02 -15.16
CA ASP A 171 -12.92 -8.42 -16.45
C ASP A 171 -12.17 -7.11 -16.21
N LYS A 172 -11.06 -6.89 -16.91
CA LYS A 172 -10.25 -5.66 -16.83
C LYS A 172 -10.31 -4.85 -18.12
N SER A 173 -11.14 -5.26 -19.08
CA SER A 173 -11.20 -4.69 -20.43
C SER A 173 -11.59 -3.22 -20.44
N LEU A 174 -12.38 -2.77 -19.46
CA LEU A 174 -12.92 -1.41 -19.42
C LEU A 174 -12.20 -0.44 -18.47
N GLN A 175 -11.16 -0.90 -17.74
CA GLN A 175 -10.43 -0.08 -16.76
C GLN A 175 -9.80 1.19 -17.36
N ARG A 176 -9.49 1.21 -18.66
CA ARG A 176 -8.87 2.35 -19.36
C ARG A 176 -9.81 3.02 -20.37
N THR A 177 -11.11 2.95 -20.12
CA THR A 177 -12.13 3.54 -21.01
C THR A 177 -12.31 5.04 -20.74
N ASP A 178 -12.76 5.77 -21.75
CA ASP A 178 -13.19 7.15 -21.56
C ASP A 178 -14.52 7.22 -20.80
N TRP A 179 -14.42 7.46 -19.49
CA TRP A 179 -15.55 7.62 -18.58
C TRP A 179 -16.34 8.93 -18.76
N THR A 180 -15.91 9.82 -19.67
CA THR A 180 -16.67 11.04 -20.01
C THR A 180 -17.75 10.81 -21.05
N ARG A 181 -17.72 9.69 -21.76
CA ARG A 181 -18.68 9.37 -22.83
C ARG A 181 -20.12 9.38 -22.30
N ARG A 182 -21.03 10.04 -23.03
CA ARG A 182 -22.48 10.00 -22.76
C ARG A 182 -23.30 9.82 -24.06
N PRO A 183 -24.38 8.99 -24.05
CA PRO A 183 -24.77 8.09 -22.95
C PRO A 183 -23.73 6.98 -22.73
N LEU A 184 -23.60 6.51 -21.49
CA LEU A 184 -22.73 5.38 -21.18
C LEU A 184 -23.36 4.06 -21.66
N PRO A 185 -22.61 3.21 -22.38
CA PRO A 185 -23.08 1.87 -22.74
C PRO A 185 -23.46 1.05 -21.50
N PRO A 186 -24.51 0.19 -21.57
CA PRO A 186 -24.92 -0.67 -20.46
C PRO A 186 -23.80 -1.56 -19.90
N ALA A 187 -22.85 -1.98 -20.75
CA ALA A 187 -21.67 -2.74 -20.34
C ALA A 187 -20.74 -1.95 -19.41
N MET A 188 -20.55 -0.64 -19.66
CA MET A 188 -19.73 0.23 -18.78
C MET A 188 -20.42 0.47 -17.44
N ILE A 189 -21.75 0.69 -17.45
CA ILE A 189 -22.53 0.81 -16.20
C ILE A 189 -22.43 -0.49 -15.38
N SER A 190 -22.53 -1.64 -16.07
CA SER A 190 -22.45 -2.96 -15.44
C SER A 190 -21.07 -3.28 -14.88
N TYR A 191 -20.01 -2.84 -15.57
CA TYR A 191 -18.63 -2.94 -15.11
C TYR A 191 -18.42 -2.08 -13.86
N ALA A 192 -18.78 -0.80 -13.93
CA ALA A 192 -18.56 0.13 -12.84
C ALA A 192 -19.32 -0.29 -11.57
N ALA A 193 -20.59 -0.68 -11.72
CA ALA A 193 -21.37 -1.22 -10.60
C ALA A 193 -20.72 -2.46 -9.96
N ARG A 194 -20.06 -3.28 -10.78
CA ARG A 194 -19.49 -4.55 -10.33
C ARG A 194 -18.38 -4.34 -9.31
N ASP A 195 -17.53 -3.32 -9.47
CA ASP A 195 -16.37 -3.08 -8.59
C ASP A 195 -16.80 -2.73 -7.15
N ALA A 196 -17.87 -1.93 -6.98
CA ALA A 196 -18.46 -1.71 -5.67
C ALA A 196 -19.17 -2.97 -5.11
N GLU A 197 -19.93 -3.70 -5.92
CA GLU A 197 -20.64 -4.93 -5.50
C GLU A 197 -19.67 -6.01 -4.98
N VAL A 198 -18.56 -6.23 -5.70
CA VAL A 198 -17.56 -7.23 -5.31
C VAL A 198 -16.74 -6.78 -4.11
N THR A 199 -16.52 -5.48 -3.94
CA THR A 199 -15.88 -4.91 -2.74
C THR A 199 -16.73 -5.19 -1.49
N LEU A 200 -18.05 -5.03 -1.58
CA LEU A 200 -18.98 -5.39 -0.50
C LEU A 200 -18.91 -6.89 -0.16
N ALA A 201 -18.93 -7.76 -1.17
CA ALA A 201 -18.82 -9.21 -0.95
C ALA A 201 -17.47 -9.61 -0.34
N LEU A 202 -16.37 -8.97 -0.79
CA LEU A 202 -15.05 -9.21 -0.25
C LEU A 202 -14.96 -8.83 1.22
N TYR A 203 -15.58 -7.71 1.63
CA TYR A 203 -15.66 -7.34 3.05
C TYR A 203 -16.31 -8.45 3.88
N TYR A 204 -17.45 -9.00 3.45
CA TYR A 204 -18.11 -10.07 4.20
C TYR A 204 -17.25 -11.32 4.32
N TRP A 205 -16.54 -11.71 3.24
CA TRP A 205 -15.60 -12.83 3.28
C TRP A 205 -14.42 -12.58 4.22
N LEU A 206 -13.87 -11.36 4.22
CA LEU A 206 -12.80 -10.96 5.17
C LEU A 206 -13.32 -10.92 6.61
N ALA A 207 -14.53 -10.44 6.85
CA ALA A 207 -15.14 -10.38 8.17
C ALA A 207 -15.41 -11.78 8.74
N GLU A 208 -15.78 -12.74 7.89
CA GLU A 208 -15.99 -14.13 8.28
C GLU A 208 -14.68 -14.85 8.62
N HIS A 209 -13.63 -14.65 7.83
CA HIS A 209 -12.42 -15.48 7.92
C HIS A 209 -11.21 -14.80 8.57
N TYR A 210 -11.18 -13.47 8.61
CA TYR A 210 -10.08 -12.67 9.15
C TYR A 210 -10.57 -11.48 10.00
N PRO A 211 -11.53 -11.67 10.92
CA PRO A 211 -12.15 -10.56 11.66
C PRO A 211 -11.13 -9.72 12.44
N GLU A 212 -10.15 -10.37 13.07
CA GLU A 212 -9.12 -9.69 13.86
C GLU A 212 -8.23 -8.80 13.00
N ILE A 213 -7.82 -9.26 11.81
CA ILE A 213 -6.99 -8.47 10.91
C ILE A 213 -7.80 -7.36 10.25
N LEU A 214 -9.03 -7.64 9.85
CA LEU A 214 -9.94 -6.64 9.30
C LEU A 214 -10.09 -5.47 10.28
N LYS A 215 -10.42 -5.75 11.54
CA LYS A 215 -10.59 -4.75 12.61
C LYS A 215 -9.38 -3.83 12.79
N LEU A 216 -8.15 -4.34 12.60
CA LEU A 216 -6.93 -3.52 12.69
C LEU A 216 -6.82 -2.46 11.58
N HIS A 217 -7.55 -2.63 10.47
CA HIS A 217 -7.60 -1.68 9.34
C HIS A 217 -8.85 -0.80 9.35
N GLU A 218 -9.66 -0.84 10.40
CA GLU A 218 -10.78 0.07 10.57
C GLU A 218 -10.27 1.48 10.82
N ASN A 219 -10.73 2.43 10.00
CA ASN A 219 -10.43 3.85 10.16
C ASN A 219 -11.68 4.56 10.63
N THR A 220 -11.77 4.91 11.91
CA THR A 220 -12.95 5.55 12.53
C THR A 220 -12.88 7.08 12.55
N GLY A 221 -11.89 7.67 11.90
CA GLY A 221 -11.58 9.11 11.98
C GLY A 221 -10.91 9.53 13.30
N ASN A 222 -11.00 8.70 14.35
CA ASN A 222 -10.27 8.89 15.59
C ASN A 222 -8.83 8.41 15.44
N LEU A 223 -7.88 9.29 15.68
CA LEU A 223 -6.47 8.97 15.56
C LEU A 223 -5.91 8.48 16.87
N GLU A 224 -5.06 7.47 16.78
CA GLU A 224 -4.28 6.98 17.90
C GLU A 224 -3.34 8.11 18.40
N PRO A 225 -3.35 8.43 19.70
CA PRO A 225 -2.60 9.57 20.21
C PRO A 225 -1.09 9.32 20.10
N VAL A 226 -0.40 10.24 19.43
CA VAL A 226 1.07 10.24 19.28
C VAL A 226 1.61 11.65 19.43
N ALA A 227 2.93 11.79 19.59
CA ALA A 227 3.57 13.10 19.62
C ALA A 227 3.28 13.89 18.32
N PRO A 228 2.93 15.19 18.39
CA PRO A 228 2.52 15.98 17.22
C PRO A 228 3.54 15.99 16.06
N TRP A 229 4.84 15.92 16.37
CA TRP A 229 5.89 15.90 15.36
C TRP A 229 5.98 14.58 14.58
N ILE A 230 5.48 13.47 15.15
CA ILE A 230 5.46 12.13 14.52
C ILE A 230 4.27 12.01 13.55
N GLU A 231 3.14 12.62 13.87
CA GLU A 231 1.86 12.44 13.15
C GLU A 231 1.96 12.68 11.63
N PRO A 232 2.66 13.71 11.11
CA PRO A 232 2.83 13.89 9.66
C PRO A 232 3.50 12.70 8.95
N PHE A 233 4.43 12.01 9.62
CA PHE A 233 5.06 10.80 9.09
C PHE A 233 4.09 9.62 9.06
N LEU A 234 3.27 9.47 10.10
CA LEU A 234 2.26 8.39 10.17
C LEU A 234 1.14 8.57 9.16
N ARG A 235 0.81 9.82 8.80
CA ARG A 235 -0.12 10.14 7.72
C ARG A 235 0.48 10.02 6.32
N GLY A 236 1.81 10.04 6.22
CA GLY A 236 2.52 10.09 4.95
C GLY A 236 2.44 11.46 4.27
N THR A 237 2.13 12.52 5.02
CA THR A 237 2.02 13.90 4.53
C THR A 237 3.28 14.71 4.78
N SER A 238 4.25 14.18 5.54
CA SER A 238 5.53 14.84 5.75
C SER A 238 6.29 15.04 4.45
N THR A 239 6.71 16.28 4.19
CA THR A 239 7.61 16.65 3.09
C THR A 239 9.05 16.84 3.54
N LEU A 240 9.29 16.78 4.86
CA LEU A 240 10.60 17.00 5.49
C LEU A 240 11.29 15.66 5.77
N SER A 241 12.63 15.67 5.82
CA SER A 241 13.36 14.56 6.42
C SER A 241 13.08 14.48 7.93
N ALA A 242 13.32 13.32 8.53
CA ALA A 242 13.11 13.12 9.96
C ALA A 242 13.95 14.08 10.82
N GLU A 243 15.19 14.34 10.41
CA GLU A 243 16.11 15.27 11.08
C GLU A 243 15.64 16.71 10.98
N MET A 244 15.17 17.13 9.80
CA MET A 244 14.62 18.48 9.59
C MET A 244 13.35 18.70 10.42
N ALA A 245 12.47 17.71 10.48
CA ALA A 245 11.26 17.79 11.29
C ALA A 245 11.57 17.90 12.79
N ILE A 246 12.59 17.18 13.28
CA ILE A 246 13.06 17.32 14.67
C ILE A 246 13.62 18.72 14.92
N ALA A 247 14.44 19.26 14.02
CA ALA A 247 15.00 20.60 14.16
C ALA A 247 13.92 21.69 14.21
N GLU A 248 12.90 21.58 13.34
CA GLU A 248 11.75 22.49 13.35
C GLU A 248 10.95 22.37 14.65
N ALA A 249 10.66 21.13 15.10
CA ALA A 249 9.97 20.90 16.35
C ALA A 249 10.77 21.38 17.59
N GLN A 250 12.10 21.36 17.53
CA GLN A 250 12.96 21.96 18.55
C GLN A 250 12.86 23.49 18.55
N ALA A 251 12.89 24.11 17.37
CA ALA A 251 12.73 25.56 17.23
C ALA A 251 11.37 26.05 17.75
N GLN A 252 10.34 25.21 17.62
CA GLN A 252 8.99 25.48 18.13
C GLN A 252 8.81 25.10 19.62
N GLY A 253 9.84 24.56 20.28
CA GLY A 253 9.77 24.14 21.69
C GLY A 253 8.92 22.88 21.94
N ILE A 254 8.58 22.12 20.90
CA ILE A 254 7.85 20.85 20.99
C ILE A 254 8.80 19.73 21.46
N ILE A 255 10.03 19.74 20.98
CA ILE A 255 11.09 18.79 21.37
C ILE A 255 12.17 19.53 22.14
N HIS A 256 12.48 19.07 23.35
CA HIS A 256 13.51 19.70 24.20
C HIS A 256 14.87 19.00 24.12
N ASN A 257 14.89 17.68 23.86
CA ASN A 257 16.12 16.90 23.83
C ASN A 257 15.94 15.59 23.05
N LYS A 258 17.06 14.90 22.79
CA LYS A 258 17.08 13.62 22.08
C LYS A 258 16.37 12.49 22.85
N ALA A 259 16.34 12.54 24.17
CA ALA A 259 15.66 11.52 24.98
C ALA A 259 14.14 11.55 24.76
N GLN A 260 13.56 12.74 24.56
CA GLN A 260 12.15 12.90 24.21
C GLN A 260 11.81 12.24 22.87
N VAL A 261 12.63 12.41 21.82
CA VAL A 261 12.43 11.75 20.52
C VAL A 261 12.31 10.22 20.67
N HIS A 262 13.20 9.63 21.47
CA HIS A 262 13.16 8.20 21.75
C HIS A 262 11.91 7.80 22.57
N ALA A 263 11.54 8.58 23.59
CA ALA A 263 10.36 8.33 24.40
C ALA A 263 9.07 8.42 23.57
N ASP A 264 8.96 9.42 22.70
CA ASP A 264 7.81 9.63 21.81
C ASP A 264 7.65 8.46 20.82
N CYS A 265 8.75 8.02 20.19
CA CYS A 265 8.72 6.85 19.30
C CYS A 265 8.37 5.55 20.04
N ARG A 266 8.86 5.37 21.27
CA ARG A 266 8.52 4.22 22.13
C ARG A 266 7.03 4.23 22.51
N ALA A 267 6.52 5.39 22.93
CA ALA A 267 5.11 5.55 23.24
C ALA A 267 4.24 5.25 22.01
N ALA A 268 4.62 5.77 20.84
CA ALA A 268 3.91 5.49 19.59
C ALA A 268 3.95 3.98 19.24
N LEU A 269 5.06 3.27 19.46
CA LEU A 269 5.11 1.81 19.27
C LEU A 269 4.17 1.05 20.20
N ALA A 270 3.91 1.55 21.40
CA ALA A 270 3.01 0.94 22.37
C ALA A 270 1.53 1.27 22.08
N THR A 271 1.25 2.46 21.52
CA THR A 271 -0.12 2.95 21.30
C THR A 271 -0.70 2.55 19.96
N LEU A 272 0.10 2.59 18.88
CA LEU A 272 -0.40 2.31 17.54
C LEU A 272 -0.78 0.83 17.39
N THR A 273 -1.99 0.54 16.95
CA THR A 273 -2.51 -0.75 16.52
C THR A 273 -2.67 -0.82 14.99
N HIS A 274 -2.92 0.31 14.32
CA HIS A 274 -3.14 0.31 12.86
C HIS A 274 -1.86 -0.11 12.09
N PRO A 275 -1.88 -1.18 11.26
CA PRO A 275 -0.67 -1.77 10.67
C PRO A 275 0.12 -0.80 9.78
N MET A 276 -0.57 -0.01 8.93
CA MET A 276 0.09 1.00 8.09
C MET A 276 0.80 2.09 8.92
N ARG A 277 0.17 2.59 9.99
CA ARG A 277 0.78 3.60 10.88
C ARG A 277 1.98 3.01 11.60
N ARG A 278 1.89 1.78 12.11
CA ARG A 278 3.03 1.04 12.70
C ARG A 278 4.18 0.86 11.72
N SER A 279 3.90 0.45 10.48
CA SER A 279 4.92 0.29 9.43
C SER A 279 5.65 1.61 9.10
N ARG A 280 4.92 2.73 9.05
CA ARG A 280 5.50 4.07 8.89
C ARG A 280 6.35 4.50 10.08
N LEU A 281 5.91 4.20 11.31
CA LEU A 281 6.71 4.46 12.51
C LEU A 281 8.01 3.65 12.52
N LEU A 282 7.97 2.37 12.15
CA LEU A 282 9.18 1.52 12.05
C LEU A 282 10.19 2.06 11.04
N ARG A 283 9.71 2.63 9.93
CA ARG A 283 10.56 3.35 8.97
C ARG A 283 11.20 4.58 9.61
N LEU A 284 10.41 5.42 10.28
CA LEU A 284 10.90 6.62 10.97
C LEU A 284 11.97 6.28 12.02
N ILE A 285 11.74 5.24 12.82
CA ILE A 285 12.70 4.74 13.83
C ILE A 285 14.02 4.32 13.18
N ALA A 286 13.96 3.63 12.03
CA ALA A 286 15.14 3.23 11.28
C ALA A 286 15.84 4.41 10.59
N ASP A 287 15.11 5.40 10.09
CA ASP A 287 15.67 6.63 9.51
C ASP A 287 16.45 7.42 10.57
N LEU A 288 15.89 7.54 11.77
CA LEU A 288 16.51 8.20 12.93
C LEU A 288 17.58 7.36 13.65
N SER A 289 17.83 6.13 13.19
CA SER A 289 18.82 5.21 13.78
C SER A 289 18.64 4.98 15.29
N LEU A 290 17.39 4.87 15.77
CA LEU A 290 17.09 4.70 17.20
C LEU A 290 17.28 3.25 17.66
N THR A 291 18.54 2.80 17.75
CA THR A 291 18.91 1.42 18.09
C THR A 291 18.41 0.95 19.46
N GLN A 292 18.14 1.88 20.38
CA GLN A 292 17.63 1.60 21.72
C GLN A 292 16.19 1.06 21.72
N LEU A 293 15.47 1.21 20.61
CA LEU A 293 14.12 0.67 20.41
C LEU A 293 14.13 -0.77 19.86
N ALA A 294 15.31 -1.36 19.61
CA ALA A 294 15.40 -2.74 19.12
C ALA A 294 14.64 -3.76 20.00
N PRO A 295 14.67 -3.70 21.35
CA PRO A 295 13.89 -4.62 22.19
C PRO A 295 12.37 -4.50 21.99
N ASP A 296 11.87 -3.29 21.68
CA ASP A 296 10.45 -3.03 21.43
C ASP A 296 10.02 -3.51 20.03
N ILE A 297 10.96 -3.55 19.08
CA ILE A 297 10.70 -3.98 17.70
C ILE A 297 10.79 -5.50 17.54
N LEU A 298 11.66 -6.19 18.29
CA LEU A 298 11.87 -7.64 18.18
C LEU A 298 10.58 -8.47 18.23
N PRO A 299 9.64 -8.23 19.17
CA PRO A 299 8.38 -8.98 19.24
C PRO A 299 7.53 -8.89 17.97
N LEU A 300 7.68 -7.80 17.20
CA LEU A 300 6.89 -7.55 15.98
C LEU A 300 7.30 -8.43 14.79
N LEU A 301 8.41 -9.16 14.90
CA LEU A 301 8.74 -10.21 13.95
C LEU A 301 7.69 -11.33 13.95
N GLN A 302 6.91 -11.47 15.03
CA GLN A 302 5.81 -12.44 15.15
C GLN A 302 4.43 -11.77 15.08
N ALA A 303 4.34 -10.53 14.58
CA ALA A 303 3.07 -9.83 14.44
C ALA A 303 2.10 -10.59 13.52
N SER A 304 0.80 -10.46 13.79
CA SER A 304 -0.24 -11.14 13.01
C SER A 304 -0.30 -10.64 11.56
N THR A 305 0.07 -9.38 11.32
CA THR A 305 0.08 -8.77 9.98
C THR A 305 1.44 -8.90 9.30
N SER A 306 1.42 -9.18 8.00
CA SER A 306 2.62 -9.28 7.16
C SER A 306 3.38 -7.95 7.07
N ASP A 307 2.65 -6.82 7.05
CA ASP A 307 3.22 -5.47 6.97
C ASP A 307 4.11 -5.17 8.18
N GLU A 308 3.68 -5.56 9.38
CA GLU A 308 4.46 -5.37 10.61
C GLU A 308 5.65 -6.32 10.69
N ARG A 309 5.49 -7.60 10.31
CA ARG A 309 6.63 -8.53 10.25
C ARG A 309 7.67 -8.05 9.25
N ALA A 310 7.26 -7.65 8.06
CA ALA A 310 8.18 -7.11 7.04
C ALA A 310 8.78 -5.76 7.47
N GLY A 311 7.98 -4.87 8.05
CA GLY A 311 8.41 -3.55 8.52
C GLY A 311 9.46 -3.64 9.64
N SER A 312 9.18 -4.47 10.65
CA SER A 312 10.08 -4.68 11.80
C SER A 312 11.37 -5.36 11.37
N THR A 313 11.29 -6.35 10.49
CA THR A 313 12.45 -7.01 9.88
C THR A 313 13.37 -6.01 9.16
N ARG A 314 12.80 -5.14 8.31
CA ARG A 314 13.59 -4.09 7.64
C ARG A 314 14.20 -3.11 8.63
N ALA A 315 13.44 -2.70 9.65
CA ALA A 315 13.93 -1.78 10.67
C ALA A 315 15.12 -2.37 11.44
N LEU A 316 15.01 -3.61 11.94
CA LEU A 316 16.09 -4.30 12.65
C LEU A 316 17.34 -4.51 11.79
N GLY A 317 17.14 -4.86 10.50
CA GLY A 317 18.23 -4.98 9.55
C GLY A 317 18.96 -3.66 9.27
N ARG A 318 18.22 -2.54 9.18
CA ARG A 318 18.80 -1.19 9.01
C ARG A 318 19.49 -0.68 10.27
N LEU A 319 18.98 -1.04 11.44
CA LEU A 319 19.56 -0.72 12.75
C LEU A 319 20.75 -1.61 13.13
N LEU A 320 21.11 -2.59 12.28
CA LEU A 320 22.22 -3.53 12.49
C LEU A 320 22.14 -4.33 13.79
N VAL A 321 20.92 -4.71 14.20
CA VAL A 321 20.66 -5.44 15.45
C VAL A 321 21.10 -6.91 15.31
N LYS A 322 22.34 -7.22 15.72
CA LYS A 322 22.91 -8.57 15.59
C LYS A 322 22.09 -9.67 16.30
N SER A 323 21.48 -9.36 17.44
CA SER A 323 20.63 -10.31 18.17
C SER A 323 19.35 -10.70 17.43
N ALA A 324 18.93 -9.93 16.41
CA ALA A 324 17.75 -10.23 15.60
C ALA A 324 18.04 -11.23 14.48
N ARG A 325 19.30 -11.64 14.25
CA ARG A 325 19.69 -12.48 13.10
C ARG A 325 18.93 -13.80 13.02
N GLU A 326 18.90 -14.57 14.11
CA GLU A 326 18.21 -15.87 14.13
C GLU A 326 16.68 -15.73 14.09
N PRO A 327 16.05 -14.80 14.84
CA PRO A 327 14.63 -14.49 14.65
C PRO A 327 14.26 -14.09 13.21
N ILE A 328 15.09 -13.30 12.53
CA ILE A 328 14.87 -12.90 11.13
C ILE A 328 15.07 -14.09 10.18
N ARG A 329 16.02 -14.99 10.45
CA ARG A 329 16.23 -16.20 9.62
C ARG A 329 14.96 -17.05 9.55
N ALA A 330 14.23 -17.19 10.64
CA ALA A 330 12.96 -17.92 10.65
C ALA A 330 11.93 -17.34 9.66
N LEU A 331 11.95 -16.03 9.41
CA LEU A 331 11.04 -15.36 8.48
C LEU A 331 11.35 -15.62 6.99
N LEU A 332 12.45 -16.29 6.66
CA LEU A 332 12.66 -16.81 5.30
C LEU A 332 11.60 -17.85 4.91
N GLN A 333 10.94 -18.46 5.89
CA GLN A 333 9.84 -19.42 5.70
C GLN A 333 8.45 -18.79 5.91
N ASP A 334 8.36 -17.47 6.05
CA ASP A 334 7.07 -16.79 6.21
C ASP A 334 6.14 -17.08 5.01
N PRO A 335 4.84 -17.30 5.20
CA PRO A 335 3.93 -17.56 4.09
C PRO A 335 3.85 -16.40 3.09
N VAL A 336 4.13 -15.17 3.49
CA VAL A 336 4.03 -13.96 2.65
C VAL A 336 5.37 -13.61 2.02
N HIS A 337 5.40 -13.49 0.69
CA HIS A 337 6.60 -13.14 -0.08
C HIS A 337 7.31 -11.87 0.41
N ASP A 338 6.55 -10.80 0.71
CA ASP A 338 7.13 -9.52 1.12
C ASP A 338 7.91 -9.61 2.44
N VAL A 339 7.50 -10.51 3.33
CA VAL A 339 8.19 -10.78 4.60
C VAL A 339 9.47 -11.56 4.33
N ARG A 340 9.43 -12.61 3.50
CA ARG A 340 10.63 -13.36 3.11
C ARG A 340 11.67 -12.45 2.44
N LYS A 341 11.25 -11.57 1.53
CA LYS A 341 12.12 -10.58 0.87
C LYS A 341 12.71 -9.57 1.85
N ALA A 342 11.92 -9.12 2.83
CA ALA A 342 12.41 -8.26 3.91
C ALA A 342 13.48 -8.98 4.75
N ALA A 343 13.28 -10.26 5.07
CA ALA A 343 14.22 -11.08 5.82
C ALA A 343 15.55 -11.26 5.07
N GLN A 344 15.51 -11.62 3.79
CA GLN A 344 16.71 -11.70 2.95
C GLN A 344 17.52 -10.39 2.96
N THR A 345 16.83 -9.26 2.76
CA THR A 345 17.46 -7.93 2.75
C THR A 345 18.10 -7.62 4.11
N ALA A 346 17.37 -7.88 5.21
CA ALA A 346 17.85 -7.63 6.56
C ALA A 346 19.05 -8.50 6.94
N LEU A 347 19.04 -9.80 6.60
CA LEU A 347 20.16 -10.70 6.83
C LEU A 347 21.40 -10.30 6.01
N SER A 348 21.20 -9.78 4.80
CA SER A 348 22.31 -9.24 4.02
C SER A 348 22.94 -8.02 4.71
N ASN A 349 22.15 -7.14 5.33
CA ASN A 349 22.67 -6.01 6.10
C ASN A 349 23.40 -6.45 7.39
N LEU A 350 22.93 -7.53 8.03
CA LEU A 350 23.51 -8.10 9.26
C LEU A 350 24.73 -9.00 9.02
N SER A 351 25.10 -9.23 7.76
CA SER A 351 26.27 -10.01 7.39
C SER A 351 27.53 -9.18 7.61
N ASP A 352 28.58 -9.75 8.20
CA ASP A 352 29.89 -9.06 8.40
C ASP A 352 30.67 -8.84 7.07
N LYS A 353 30.00 -8.91 5.91
CA LYS A 353 30.63 -8.58 4.63
C LYS A 353 30.87 -7.07 4.61
N ALA A 354 32.07 -6.67 4.17
CA ALA A 354 32.45 -5.27 4.03
C ALA A 354 31.33 -4.48 3.34
N PRO A 355 31.05 -3.23 3.77
CA PRO A 355 29.99 -2.44 3.18
C PRO A 355 30.16 -2.42 1.67
N ARG A 356 29.10 -2.75 0.93
CA ARG A 356 29.10 -2.55 -0.53
C ARG A 356 29.56 -1.11 -0.78
N GLN A 357 30.65 -0.94 -1.51
CA GLN A 357 31.07 0.36 -2.00
C GLN A 357 29.82 1.04 -2.59
N GLN A 358 29.43 2.18 -2.02
CA GLN A 358 28.45 3.03 -2.67
C GLN A 358 28.95 3.24 -4.09
N ARG A 359 28.17 2.80 -5.10
CA ARG A 359 28.44 3.18 -6.47
C ARG A 359 28.54 4.69 -6.48
N ALA A 360 29.72 5.22 -6.84
CA ALA A 360 29.96 6.64 -6.88
C ALA A 360 28.83 7.31 -7.67
N ILE A 361 28.18 8.29 -7.04
CA ILE A 361 27.19 9.12 -7.71
C ILE A 361 27.98 9.84 -8.83
N PRO A 362 27.55 9.76 -10.11
CA PRO A 362 28.26 10.41 -11.19
C PRO A 362 28.32 11.91 -10.90
N THR A 363 29.54 12.44 -10.72
CA THR A 363 29.74 13.87 -10.61
C THR A 363 29.36 14.52 -11.94
N LYS A 364 28.58 15.59 -11.86
CA LYS A 364 28.12 16.34 -13.02
C LYS A 364 29.21 17.34 -13.38
N SER A 365 29.77 17.26 -14.59
CA SER A 365 30.70 18.27 -15.10
C SER A 365 29.97 19.60 -15.28
N SER A 366 30.70 20.72 -15.26
CA SER A 366 30.15 22.07 -15.41
C SER A 366 29.45 22.33 -16.76
N ASP A 367 29.66 21.46 -17.76
CA ASP A 367 29.00 21.49 -19.07
C ASP A 367 27.71 20.64 -19.16
N GLY A 368 27.30 19.98 -18.07
CA GLY A 368 26.11 19.14 -18.01
C GLY A 368 26.28 17.69 -18.45
N SER A 369 27.47 17.28 -18.88
CA SER A 369 27.79 15.89 -19.17
C SER A 369 27.88 15.04 -17.90
N ARG A 370 27.57 13.74 -18.01
CA ARG A 370 27.76 12.74 -16.95
C ARG A 370 28.79 11.73 -17.42
N SER A 371 29.90 11.60 -16.70
CA SER A 371 30.92 10.58 -16.95
C SER A 371 30.92 9.54 -15.83
N TRP A 372 31.16 8.27 -16.17
CA TRP A 372 31.43 7.20 -15.23
C TRP A 372 32.73 6.51 -15.62
N VAL A 373 33.60 6.29 -14.64
CA VAL A 373 34.81 5.48 -14.80
C VAL A 373 34.43 4.03 -14.50
N VAL A 374 34.59 3.15 -15.47
CA VAL A 374 34.61 1.71 -15.21
C VAL A 374 36.02 1.42 -14.70
N GLU A 375 36.20 1.25 -13.40
CA GLU A 375 37.44 0.68 -12.89
C GLU A 375 37.58 -0.72 -13.47
N SER A 376 38.54 -0.89 -14.38
CA SER A 376 38.96 -2.17 -14.88
C SER A 376 39.52 -2.96 -13.71
N ALA A 377 38.73 -3.90 -13.20
CA ALA A 377 39.20 -4.92 -12.29
C ALA A 377 40.32 -5.68 -13.01
N ASN A 378 41.52 -5.59 -12.44
CA ASN A 378 42.67 -6.38 -12.84
C ASN A 378 42.33 -7.86 -12.64
N GLN A 379 42.03 -8.59 -13.72
CA GLN A 379 42.06 -10.06 -13.75
C GLN A 379 42.90 -10.53 -14.94
N PRO A 380 43.82 -11.49 -14.74
CA PRO A 380 44.56 -12.10 -15.83
C PRO A 380 43.65 -12.99 -16.69
N SER A 381 43.99 -13.01 -17.97
CA SER A 381 43.31 -13.66 -19.10
C SER A 381 43.00 -15.14 -18.96
N SER A 382 41.79 -15.54 -19.36
CA SER A 382 41.53 -16.41 -20.53
C SER A 382 40.02 -16.62 -20.72
N ASP A 383 39.57 -16.70 -21.97
CA ASP A 383 38.20 -16.98 -22.47
C ASP A 383 37.23 -15.80 -22.67
N GLU A 384 37.56 -14.95 -23.64
CA GLU A 384 36.73 -13.81 -24.07
C GLU A 384 36.01 -13.99 -25.43
N ASN A 385 35.60 -15.21 -25.83
CA ASN A 385 34.99 -15.43 -27.17
C ASN A 385 33.59 -16.09 -27.21
N GLY A 386 32.94 -16.37 -26.08
CA GLY A 386 31.63 -17.06 -26.09
C GLY A 386 30.43 -16.19 -26.49
N TRP A 387 30.41 -14.92 -26.09
CA TRP A 387 29.20 -14.08 -26.22
C TRP A 387 29.13 -13.32 -27.56
N LYS A 388 30.28 -12.96 -28.15
CA LYS A 388 30.36 -12.32 -29.47
C LYS A 388 29.94 -13.28 -30.60
N ALA A 389 30.17 -14.59 -30.43
CA ALA A 389 29.73 -15.62 -31.37
C ALA A 389 28.19 -15.81 -31.35
N ARG A 390 27.56 -15.71 -30.18
CA ARG A 390 26.09 -15.81 -30.03
C ARG A 390 25.33 -14.63 -30.65
N LEU A 391 25.90 -13.42 -30.60
CA LEU A 391 25.28 -12.24 -31.20
C LEU A 391 25.29 -12.26 -32.74
N ARG A 392 26.34 -12.83 -33.37
CA ARG A 392 26.38 -12.96 -34.83
C ARG A 392 25.38 -13.99 -35.35
N SER A 393 25.09 -15.03 -34.58
CA SER A 393 24.09 -16.05 -34.95
C SER A 393 22.63 -15.55 -34.90
N MET A 394 22.33 -14.48 -34.17
CA MET A 394 20.96 -13.96 -34.03
C MET A 394 20.59 -12.86 -35.04
N MET A 395 21.56 -12.39 -35.83
CA MET A 395 21.33 -11.35 -36.84
C MET A 395 21.13 -11.88 -38.27
N ASP A 396 21.41 -13.17 -38.51
CA ASP A 396 21.28 -13.82 -39.81
C ASP A 396 20.17 -14.90 -39.82
N SER A 397 19.04 -14.69 -39.14
CA SER A 397 17.87 -15.62 -39.11
C SER A 397 16.55 -14.93 -39.42
#